data_AF-A0A3D3BMW6-F1
#
_entry.id   AF-A0A3D3BMW6-F1
#
_cell.length_a   1.000
_cell.length_b   1.000
_cell.length_c   1.000
_cell.angle_alpha   90.00
_cell.angle_beta   90.00
_cell.angle_gamma   90.00
#
_symmetry.space_group_name_H-M   'P 1'
#
loop_
_entity.id
_entity.type
_entity.pdbx_description
1 polymer ?
#
loop_
_entity_poly.entity_id
_entity_poly.type
_entity_poly.pdbx_seq_one_letter_code
_entity_poly.pdbx_strand_id
1 'polypeptide(L)'
;MRFCSRCVISNQRPNSAIEFRHTAESAKTTIALDSDGVCDACKVAEAKRHIDWDSRHQELLELAAKFRRDDGRYDCIVPGSGGKDSFYAAHKLKYEYGLNPLTVTWAPHVYTDWGFRNHSAWIHAGFDN
;
A
#
# COMPACT_ATOMS: atom_id res chain seq x y z
N MET A 1 -2.96 21.69 -25.34
CA MET A 1 -3.11 20.43 -24.56
C MET A 1 -1.99 19.50 -25.00
N ARG A 2 -1.26 18.89 -24.06
CA ARG A 2 -0.11 18.01 -24.32
C ARG A 2 -0.43 16.62 -23.79
N PHE A 3 0.17 15.59 -24.38
CA PHE A 3 -0.02 14.20 -24.00
C PHE A 3 1.31 13.53 -23.74
N CYS A 4 1.33 12.58 -22.81
CA CYS A 4 2.52 11.78 -22.57
C CYS A 4 2.87 10.98 -23.82
N SER A 5 4.12 11.06 -24.27
CA SER A 5 4.62 10.34 -25.45
C SER A 5 4.57 8.82 -25.29
N ARG A 6 4.55 8.30 -24.06
CA ARG A 6 4.54 6.85 -23.76
C ARG A 6 3.15 6.27 -23.49
N CYS A 7 2.33 6.95 -22.69
CA CYS A 7 1.05 6.39 -22.21
C CYS A 7 -0.18 7.21 -22.63
N VAL A 8 -0.01 8.22 -23.48
CA VAL A 8 -1.06 9.10 -24.01
C VAL A 8 -1.91 9.83 -22.95
N ILE A 9 -1.48 9.85 -21.68
CA ILE A 9 -2.19 10.57 -20.62
C ILE A 9 -2.12 12.08 -20.86
N SER A 10 -3.25 12.76 -20.70
CA SER A 10 -3.34 14.21 -20.87
C SER A 10 -2.63 14.95 -19.74
N ASN A 11 -1.92 16.03 -20.09
CA ASN A 11 -1.33 16.96 -19.14
C ASN A 11 -2.38 17.75 -18.33
N GLN A 12 -3.68 17.58 -18.59
CA GLN A 12 -4.77 18.19 -17.84
C GLN A 12 -5.26 17.31 -16.68
N ARG A 13 -4.75 16.08 -16.53
CA ARG A 13 -5.11 15.22 -15.39
C ARG A 13 -4.70 15.91 -14.08
N PRO A 14 -5.64 16.18 -13.15
CA PRO A 14 -5.31 16.76 -11.86
C PRO A 14 -4.49 15.78 -11.02
N ASN A 15 -3.48 16.31 -10.32
CA ASN A 15 -2.71 15.55 -9.35
C ASN A 15 -3.43 15.53 -7.99
N SER A 16 -3.18 14.48 -7.22
CA SER A 16 -3.57 14.43 -5.81
C SER A 16 -2.84 15.52 -5.04
N ALA A 17 -3.54 16.16 -4.11
CA ALA A 17 -2.97 17.12 -3.17
C ALA A 17 -2.96 16.52 -1.77
N ILE A 18 -2.13 17.06 -0.88
CA ILE A 18 -2.17 16.68 0.53
C ILE A 18 -3.47 17.23 1.12
N GLU A 19 -4.41 16.33 1.42
CA GLU A 19 -5.79 16.67 1.78
C GLU A 19 -5.87 17.69 2.93
N PHE A 20 -5.06 17.48 3.98
CA PHE A 20 -5.06 18.33 5.18
C PHE A 20 -4.48 19.73 4.98
N ARG A 21 -3.83 20.00 3.83
CA ARG A 21 -3.27 21.33 3.48
C ARG A 21 -4.13 22.05 2.44
N HIS A 22 -5.19 21.42 1.95
CA HIS A 22 -6.05 21.99 0.94
C HIS A 22 -6.97 23.06 1.54
N THR A 23 -7.02 24.21 0.90
CA THR A 23 -7.93 25.32 1.21
C THR A 23 -8.81 25.62 -0.01
N ALA A 24 -9.87 26.42 0.18
CA ALA A 24 -10.70 26.88 -0.94
C ALA A 24 -9.91 27.67 -2.00
N GLU A 25 -8.77 28.25 -1.62
CA GLU A 25 -7.88 29.02 -2.50
C GLU A 25 -6.85 28.14 -3.22
N SER A 26 -6.77 26.85 -2.89
CA SER A 26 -5.76 25.95 -3.43
C SER A 26 -6.03 25.61 -4.90
N ALA A 27 -5.12 26.03 -5.79
CA ALA A 27 -5.15 25.63 -7.20
C ALA A 27 -4.61 24.19 -7.35
N LYS A 28 -5.40 23.31 -7.98
CA LYS A 28 -4.96 21.94 -8.28
C LYS A 28 -3.91 21.97 -9.38
N THR A 29 -2.76 21.37 -9.11
CA THR A 29 -1.73 21.13 -10.13
C THR A 29 -2.16 19.97 -11.01
N THR A 30 -1.70 20.01 -12.26
CA THR A 30 -1.93 18.94 -13.23
C THR A 30 -0.64 18.15 -13.45
N ILE A 31 -0.76 16.97 -14.04
CA ILE A 31 0.38 16.08 -14.28
C ILE A 31 1.48 16.79 -15.09
N ALA A 32 2.71 16.74 -14.59
CA ALA A 32 3.85 17.30 -15.28
C ALA A 32 4.29 16.37 -16.41
N LEU A 33 4.66 16.99 -17.54
CA LEU A 33 5.40 16.33 -18.60
C LEU A 33 6.79 16.97 -18.64
N ASP A 34 7.82 16.15 -18.73
CA ASP A 34 9.19 16.66 -18.86
C ASP A 34 9.51 17.18 -20.26
N SER A 35 10.78 17.51 -20.52
CA SER A 35 11.27 17.97 -21.82
C SER A 35 11.05 16.96 -22.95
N ASP A 36 11.02 15.67 -22.63
CA ASP A 36 10.82 14.57 -23.57
C ASP A 36 9.33 14.20 -23.74
N GLY A 37 8.45 14.97 -23.09
CA GLY A 37 7.01 14.75 -23.10
C GLY A 37 6.58 13.51 -22.30
N VAL A 38 7.37 13.04 -21.33
CA VAL A 38 7.07 11.87 -20.50
C VAL A 38 6.50 12.29 -19.15
N CYS A 39 5.42 11.63 -18.70
CA CYS A 39 4.79 11.92 -17.42
C CYS A 39 5.48 11.22 -16.23
N ASP A 40 5.29 11.77 -15.02
CA ASP A 40 5.88 11.24 -13.78
C ASP A 40 5.56 9.77 -13.55
N ALA A 41 4.33 9.33 -13.84
CA ALA A 41 3.92 7.94 -13.67
C ALA A 41 4.70 6.98 -14.58
N CYS A 42 5.01 7.39 -15.82
CA CYS A 42 5.84 6.60 -16.73
C CYS A 42 7.29 6.53 -16.26
N LYS A 43 7.82 7.61 -15.67
CA LYS A 43 9.16 7.61 -15.06
C LYS A 43 9.24 6.67 -13.87
N VAL A 44 8.24 6.70 -12.99
CA VAL A 44 8.17 5.77 -11.85
C VAL A 44 8.05 4.32 -12.34
N ALA A 45 7.25 4.05 -13.38
CA ALA A 45 7.16 2.72 -13.96
C ALA A 45 8.49 2.24 -14.55
N GLU A 46 9.28 3.14 -15.13
CA GLU A 46 10.64 2.85 -15.60
C GLU A 46 11.61 2.60 -14.45
N ALA A 47 11.63 3.46 -13.43
CA ALA A 47 12.45 3.28 -12.24
C ALA A 47 12.17 1.93 -11.56
N LYS A 48 10.89 1.49 -11.53
CA LYS A 48 10.50 0.18 -10.98
C LYS A 48 11.15 -1.02 -11.68
N ARG A 49 11.54 -0.90 -12.95
CA ARG A 49 12.25 -1.96 -13.69
C ARG A 49 13.68 -2.18 -13.20
N HIS A 50 14.24 -1.19 -12.50
CA HIS A 50 15.60 -1.25 -11.96
C HIS A 50 15.63 -1.62 -10.47
N ILE A 51 14.47 -1.94 -9.87
CA ILE A 51 14.40 -2.41 -8.50
C ILE A 51 14.91 -3.85 -8.45
N ASP A 52 15.99 -4.05 -7.69
CA ASP A 52 16.44 -5.37 -7.28
C ASP A 52 15.52 -5.91 -6.17
N TRP A 53 14.55 -6.72 -6.56
CA TRP A 53 13.56 -7.32 -5.65
C TRP A 53 14.16 -8.36 -4.71
N ASP A 54 15.22 -9.06 -5.14
CA ASP A 54 15.91 -10.04 -4.30
C ASP A 54 16.65 -9.33 -3.16
N SER A 55 17.36 -8.23 -3.47
CA SER A 55 17.99 -7.37 -2.46
C SER A 55 16.96 -6.78 -1.49
N ARG A 56 15.84 -6.23 -1.98
CA ARG A 56 14.77 -5.72 -1.10
C ARG A 56 14.15 -6.80 -0.23
N HIS A 57 14.01 -8.01 -0.75
CA HIS A 57 13.48 -9.13 0.00
C HIS A 57 14.45 -9.54 1.12
N GLN A 58 15.76 -9.57 0.86
CA GLN A 58 16.76 -9.84 1.91
C GLN A 58 16.73 -8.78 3.02
N GLU A 59 16.64 -7.49 2.67
CA GLU A 59 16.50 -6.43 3.69
C GLU A 59 15.24 -6.61 4.56
N LEU A 60 14.13 -7.04 3.96
CA LEU A 60 12.91 -7.32 4.71
C LEU A 60 13.08 -8.54 5.63
N LEU A 61 13.78 -9.58 5.20
CA LEU A 61 14.08 -10.75 6.02
C LEU A 61 14.96 -10.38 7.22
N GLU A 62 16.00 -9.59 7.00
CA GLU A 62 16.87 -9.07 8.06
C GLU A 62 16.09 -8.20 9.05
N LEU A 63 15.21 -7.33 8.55
CA LEU A 63 14.35 -6.49 9.37
C LEU A 63 13.39 -7.34 10.21
N ALA A 64 12.73 -8.33 9.60
CA ALA A 64 11.83 -9.23 10.29
C ALA A 64 12.55 -10.03 11.38
N ALA A 65 13.73 -10.58 11.08
CA ALA A 65 14.53 -11.33 12.03
C ALA A 65 14.90 -10.52 13.29
N LYS A 66 15.11 -9.21 13.14
CA LYS A 66 15.42 -8.30 14.26
C LYS A 66 14.28 -8.15 15.26
N PHE A 67 13.04 -8.24 14.80
CA PHE A 67 11.85 -7.95 15.62
C PHE A 67 11.02 -9.19 15.95
N ARG A 68 11.23 -10.31 15.26
CA ARG A 68 10.51 -11.57 15.47
C ARG A 68 10.62 -12.03 16.92
N ARG A 69 9.50 -12.47 17.47
CA ARG A 69 9.41 -13.02 18.82
C ARG A 69 9.14 -14.52 18.79
N ASP A 70 9.55 -15.21 19.84
CA ASP A 70 9.30 -16.64 20.10
C ASP A 70 8.42 -16.90 21.34
N ASP A 71 7.99 -15.83 22.02
CA ASP A 71 7.19 -15.87 23.25
C ASP A 71 5.67 -15.83 23.02
N GLY A 72 5.25 -15.90 21.74
CA GLY A 72 3.85 -15.85 21.34
C GLY A 72 3.20 -14.47 21.40
N ARG A 73 3.93 -13.41 21.79
CA ARG A 73 3.42 -12.03 21.73
C ARG A 73 3.45 -11.51 20.29
N TYR A 74 2.69 -10.47 20.03
CA TYR A 74 2.73 -9.79 18.73
C TYR A 74 4.04 -9.03 18.55
N ASP A 75 4.58 -9.06 17.33
CA ASP A 75 5.85 -8.41 16.96
C ASP A 75 5.69 -7.35 15.86
N CYS A 76 4.53 -7.28 15.21
CA CYS A 76 4.20 -6.24 14.27
C CYS A 76 2.70 -5.88 14.30
N ILE A 77 2.39 -4.67 13.87
CA ILE A 77 1.01 -4.17 13.74
C ILE A 77 0.70 -4.03 12.25
N VAL A 78 -0.43 -4.59 11.83
CA VAL A 78 -0.89 -4.51 10.44
C VAL A 78 -2.27 -3.85 10.39
N PRO A 79 -2.39 -2.64 9.82
CA PRO A 79 -3.70 -2.07 9.54
C PRO A 79 -4.49 -3.00 8.61
N GLY A 80 -5.67 -3.42 9.07
CA GLY A 80 -6.47 -4.45 8.41
C GLY A 80 -7.91 -4.02 8.25
N SER A 81 -8.44 -4.00 7.03
CA SER A 81 -9.85 -3.68 6.78
C SER A 81 -10.68 -4.90 6.36
N GLY A 82 -10.06 -6.08 6.24
CA GLY A 82 -10.64 -7.23 5.55
C GLY A 82 -10.52 -7.17 4.02
N GLY A 83 -9.83 -6.16 3.49
CA GLY A 83 -9.49 -6.06 2.07
C GLY A 83 -8.35 -7.00 1.67
N LYS A 84 -8.26 -7.28 0.37
CA LYS A 84 -7.24 -8.19 -0.20
C LYS A 84 -5.80 -7.81 0.16
N ASP A 85 -5.51 -6.52 0.19
CA ASP A 85 -4.13 -6.02 0.33
C ASP A 85 -3.66 -6.21 1.79
N SER A 86 -4.52 -5.93 2.78
CA SER A 86 -4.22 -6.20 4.18
C SER A 86 -4.16 -7.69 4.50
N PHE A 87 -5.04 -8.49 3.88
CA PHE A 87 -5.00 -9.95 4.01
C PHE A 87 -3.65 -10.48 3.54
N TYR A 88 -3.24 -10.10 2.33
CA TYR A 88 -1.99 -10.55 1.74
C TYR A 88 -0.77 -10.12 2.58
N ALA A 89 -0.74 -8.87 3.04
CA ALA A 89 0.35 -8.38 3.88
C ALA A 89 0.47 -9.18 5.19
N ALA A 90 -0.63 -9.33 5.94
CA ALA A 90 -0.63 -10.10 7.19
C ALA A 90 -0.28 -11.57 6.96
N HIS A 91 -0.80 -12.17 5.88
CA HIS A 91 -0.49 -13.56 5.50
C HIS A 91 1.00 -13.77 5.24
N LYS A 92 1.63 -12.90 4.45
CA LYS A 92 3.06 -12.98 4.16
C LYS A 92 3.89 -12.79 5.43
N LEU A 93 3.55 -11.79 6.26
CA LEU A 93 4.21 -11.56 7.55
C LEU A 93 4.15 -12.79 8.45
N LYS A 94 2.97 -13.41 8.58
CA LYS A 94 2.77 -14.57 9.44
C LYS A 94 3.44 -15.84 8.92
N TYR A 95 3.14 -16.22 7.69
CA TYR A 95 3.47 -17.56 7.18
C TYR A 95 4.80 -17.63 6.43
N GLU A 96 5.25 -16.53 5.83
CA GLU A 96 6.50 -16.50 5.07
C GLU A 96 7.63 -15.87 5.86
N TYR A 97 7.34 -14.77 6.57
CA TYR A 97 8.33 -14.05 7.37
C TYR A 97 8.31 -14.44 8.85
N GLY A 98 7.48 -15.40 9.26
CA GLY A 98 7.46 -15.97 10.60
C GLY A 98 7.19 -14.98 11.73
N LEU A 99 6.57 -13.83 11.42
CA LEU A 99 6.17 -12.82 12.40
C LEU A 99 4.80 -13.18 13.00
N ASN A 100 4.44 -12.53 14.09
CA ASN A 100 3.14 -12.64 14.73
C ASN A 100 2.39 -11.29 14.66
N PRO A 101 1.65 -11.03 13.57
CA PRO A 101 0.97 -9.75 13.38
C PRO A 101 -0.28 -9.61 14.25
N LEU A 102 -0.41 -8.48 14.95
CA LEU A 102 -1.69 -7.98 15.42
C LEU A 102 -2.31 -7.13 14.31
N THR A 103 -3.43 -7.56 13.76
CA THR A 103 -4.14 -6.73 12.78
C THR A 103 -4.94 -5.66 13.54
N VAL A 104 -5.17 -4.49 12.94
CA VAL A 104 -5.95 -3.42 13.61
C VAL A 104 -6.92 -2.81 12.60
N THR A 105 -8.20 -2.84 12.91
CA THR A 105 -9.25 -2.26 12.07
C THR A 105 -9.74 -0.94 12.62
N TRP A 106 -9.62 0.12 11.83
CA TRP A 106 -10.42 1.33 12.03
C TRP A 106 -11.80 1.09 11.44
N ALA A 107 -12.77 0.77 12.31
CA ALA A 107 -14.10 0.35 11.89
C ALA A 107 -14.84 1.48 11.14
N PRO A 108 -15.39 1.21 9.94
CA PRO A 108 -16.31 2.15 9.30
C PRO A 108 -17.61 2.26 10.12
N HIS A 109 -18.31 3.39 9.96
CA HIS A 109 -19.63 3.58 10.55
C HIS A 109 -20.67 2.57 10.06
N VAL A 110 -20.51 2.08 8.82
CA VAL A 110 -21.38 1.07 8.21
C VAL A 110 -20.50 0.06 7.47
N TYR A 111 -20.67 -1.22 7.81
CA TYR A 111 -20.10 -2.30 7.04
C TYR A 111 -21.03 -2.70 5.89
N THR A 112 -20.43 -3.11 4.77
CA THR A 112 -21.16 -3.90 3.78
C THR A 112 -21.19 -5.36 4.23
N ASP A 113 -22.25 -6.09 3.89
CA ASP A 113 -22.41 -7.50 4.29
C ASP A 113 -21.22 -8.36 3.83
N TRP A 114 -20.76 -8.18 2.59
CA TRP A 114 -19.61 -8.92 2.08
C TRP A 114 -18.30 -8.49 2.74
N GLY A 115 -18.12 -7.19 3.04
CA GLY A 115 -16.94 -6.68 3.73
C GLY A 115 -16.82 -7.27 5.13
N PHE A 116 -17.92 -7.29 5.88
CA PHE A 116 -17.97 -7.87 7.21
C PHE A 116 -17.75 -9.39 7.20
N ARG A 117 -18.36 -10.11 6.25
CA ARG A 117 -18.14 -11.55 6.07
C ARG A 117 -16.67 -11.88 5.76
N ASN A 118 -16.04 -11.11 4.87
CA ASN A 118 -14.63 -11.30 4.53
C ASN A 118 -13.71 -11.00 5.71
N HIS A 119 -13.96 -9.90 6.42
CA HIS A 119 -13.22 -9.54 7.63
C HIS A 119 -13.35 -10.63 8.70
N SER A 120 -14.57 -11.05 9.03
CA SER A 120 -14.82 -12.10 10.03
C SER A 120 -14.17 -13.43 9.65
N ALA A 121 -14.29 -13.85 8.39
CA ALA A 121 -13.66 -15.08 7.91
C ALA A 121 -12.14 -15.02 7.99
N TRP A 122 -11.54 -13.84 7.74
CA TRP A 122 -10.11 -13.63 7.88
C TRP A 122 -9.64 -13.76 9.33
N ILE A 123 -10.35 -13.18 10.29
CA ILE A 123 -10.02 -13.30 11.72
C ILE A 123 -10.10 -14.76 12.16
N HIS A 124 -11.19 -15.46 11.79
CA HIS A 124 -11.37 -16.87 12.09
C HIS A 124 -10.39 -17.82 11.36
N ALA A 125 -9.64 -17.33 10.37
CA ALA A 125 -8.55 -18.08 9.72
C ALA A 125 -7.24 -18.05 10.53
N GLY A 126 -7.26 -17.52 11.76
CA GLY A 126 -6.12 -17.50 12.68
C GLY A 126 -5.36 -16.19 12.71
N PHE A 127 -6.05 -15.06 12.50
CA PHE A 127 -5.49 -13.71 12.68
C PHE A 127 -6.23 -13.01 13.81
N ASP A 128 -5.48 -12.32 14.66
CA ASP A 128 -6.05 -11.51 15.75
C ASP A 128 -6.24 -10.06 15.28
N ASN A 129 -7.29 -9.39 15.76
CA ASN A 129 -7.68 -8.02 15.39
C ASN A 129 -8.17 -7.20 16.58
#